data_AF-A0A822D2G1-F1
#
_entry.id   AF-A0A822D2G1-F1
#
_cell.length_a   1.000
_cell.length_b   1.000
_cell.length_c   1.000
_cell.angle_alpha   90.00
_cell.angle_beta   90.00
_cell.angle_gamma   90.00
#
_symmetry.space_group_name_H-M   'P 1'
#
loop_
_entity.id
_entity.type
_entity.pdbx_description
1 polymer ?
#
loop_
_entity_poly.entity_id
_entity_poly.type
_entity_poly.pdbx_seq_one_letter_code
_entity_poly.pdbx_strand_id
1 'polypeptide(L)'
;MSQIRTIPLESNNVTVTKGFAAKSSDPESQSVSITVSRSENLVMRRGNELLEFEDNIHMLFFPEITIERNPIDSTILILSWTIGVTVQIKLVEMVSPSAALVLNVAASVTDAFRGRTYGLLGTYDGEPTNDLRAQNGIVVNSNALAEEIHRQFGVTWAIHTDTSLFYYESGQSAEFFENQNRLFVPSFTEPINTAVEDESIRRTCKIASDSASSSWNAAQRTCYYDMSITRDETFAQTSFDAGDEILSIKADLINPPLFNIELPVSMKAKHGERIRLTIDATSNYSTSVIVLSADHLPNGATFNIQTKVFEWTAIEGEDYVRIRAKDSTYNLTSTHEIVFQVELADESSAIRSEIQ
;
A
#
# COMPACT_ATOMS: atom_id res chain seq x y z
N MET A 1 2.78 -3.99 -13.00
CA MET A 1 2.47 -2.60 -13.39
C MET A 1 1.53 -2.02 -12.35
N SER A 2 1.71 -0.76 -11.96
CA SER A 2 0.78 -0.01 -11.10
C SER A 2 0.42 1.32 -11.76
N GLN A 3 -0.75 1.84 -11.41
CA GLN A 3 -1.35 3.05 -11.97
C GLN A 3 -2.05 3.82 -10.86
N ILE A 4 -1.99 5.15 -10.92
CA ILE A 4 -2.78 6.05 -10.08
C ILE A 4 -3.75 6.84 -10.95
N ARG A 5 -4.92 7.16 -10.40
CA ARG A 5 -5.90 8.04 -11.04
C ARG A 5 -6.09 9.28 -10.19
N THR A 6 -5.79 10.43 -10.77
CA THR A 6 -6.03 11.74 -10.17
C THR A 6 -7.24 12.41 -10.77
N ILE A 7 -7.90 13.27 -9.99
CA ILE A 7 -9.04 14.09 -10.42
C ILE A 7 -8.78 15.53 -9.97
N PRO A 8 -9.07 16.55 -10.80
CA PRO A 8 -9.07 17.96 -10.40
C PRO A 8 -10.02 18.25 -9.24
N LEU A 9 -9.59 19.11 -8.31
CA LEU A 9 -10.49 19.84 -7.41
C LEU A 9 -10.88 21.15 -8.09
N GLU A 10 -12.16 21.35 -8.35
CA GLU A 10 -12.68 22.44 -9.21
C GLU A 10 -12.31 23.86 -8.75
N SER A 11 -11.95 24.03 -7.47
CA SER A 11 -11.77 25.36 -6.85
C SER A 11 -10.33 25.85 -6.77
N ASN A 12 -9.30 24.99 -6.92
CA ASN A 12 -7.92 25.34 -6.51
C ASN A 12 -6.80 24.97 -7.49
N ASN A 13 -7.11 24.57 -8.73
CA ASN A 13 -6.10 24.09 -9.71
C ASN A 13 -5.15 23.04 -9.11
N VAL A 14 -5.68 22.16 -8.27
CA VAL A 14 -4.95 21.00 -7.73
C VAL A 14 -5.67 19.70 -8.07
N THR A 15 -4.95 18.60 -7.98
CA THR A 15 -5.50 17.26 -8.18
C THR A 15 -5.36 16.43 -6.93
N VAL A 16 -6.32 15.54 -6.71
CA VAL A 16 -6.25 14.53 -5.66
C VAL A 16 -6.26 13.13 -6.25
N THR A 17 -5.63 12.19 -5.55
CA THR A 17 -5.66 10.77 -5.95
C THR A 17 -6.98 10.15 -5.52
N LYS A 18 -7.70 9.56 -6.46
CA LYS A 18 -9.01 8.92 -6.28
C LYS A 18 -9.01 7.46 -6.72
N GLY A 19 -7.87 6.96 -7.19
CA GLY A 19 -7.75 5.57 -7.59
C GLY A 19 -6.32 5.07 -7.60
N PHE A 20 -6.18 3.81 -7.28
CA PHE A 20 -4.98 3.00 -7.46
C PHE A 20 -5.37 1.71 -8.16
N ALA A 21 -4.57 1.27 -9.13
CA ALA A 21 -4.74 -0.04 -9.75
C ALA A 21 -3.39 -0.69 -10.01
N ALA A 22 -3.33 -2.02 -9.93
CA ALA A 22 -2.12 -2.76 -10.20
C ALA A 22 -2.42 -4.17 -10.73
N LYS A 23 -1.47 -4.70 -11.50
CA LYS A 23 -1.53 -6.05 -12.05
C LYS A 23 -0.12 -6.65 -12.07
N SER A 24 0.02 -7.89 -11.63
CA SER A 24 1.26 -8.65 -11.76
C SER A 24 1.53 -9.01 -13.22
N SER A 25 2.77 -9.35 -13.56
CA SER A 25 3.11 -9.89 -14.87
C SER A 25 2.70 -11.35 -15.05
N ASP A 26 2.28 -12.02 -13.96
CA ASP A 26 1.73 -13.36 -14.01
C ASP A 26 0.49 -13.39 -14.93
N PRO A 27 0.45 -14.27 -15.96
CA PRO A 27 -0.70 -14.40 -16.87
C PRO A 27 -2.03 -14.71 -16.16
N GLU A 28 -1.99 -15.43 -15.03
CA GLU A 28 -3.16 -15.81 -14.26
C GLU A 28 -3.61 -14.69 -13.29
N SER A 29 -2.77 -13.68 -13.06
CA SER A 29 -3.10 -12.54 -12.19
C SER A 29 -4.21 -11.69 -12.80
N GLN A 30 -5.16 -11.31 -11.94
CA GLN A 30 -6.17 -10.32 -12.27
C GLN A 30 -5.68 -8.93 -11.86
N SER A 31 -6.18 -7.89 -12.54
CA SER A 31 -5.96 -6.51 -12.09
C SER A 31 -6.71 -6.25 -10.80
N VAL A 32 -6.07 -5.63 -9.82
CA VAL A 32 -6.73 -5.10 -8.63
C VAL A 32 -6.91 -3.60 -8.82
N SER A 33 -8.12 -3.10 -8.60
CA SER A 33 -8.43 -1.66 -8.63
C SER A 33 -9.11 -1.23 -7.35
N ILE A 34 -8.61 -0.18 -6.73
CA ILE A 34 -9.14 0.47 -5.53
C ILE A 34 -9.44 1.91 -5.90
N THR A 35 -10.71 2.29 -5.89
CA THR A 35 -11.17 3.58 -6.38
C THR A 35 -12.20 4.19 -5.45
N VAL A 36 -12.22 5.50 -5.35
CA VAL A 36 -13.34 6.25 -4.76
C VAL A 36 -14.39 6.48 -5.85
N SER A 37 -15.64 6.08 -5.58
CA SER A 37 -16.78 6.25 -6.48
C SER A 37 -17.29 7.69 -6.50
N ARG A 38 -18.20 8.00 -7.42
CA ARG A 38 -18.90 9.29 -7.46
C ARG A 38 -19.72 9.60 -6.20
N SER A 39 -20.09 8.58 -5.44
CA SER A 39 -20.81 8.72 -4.16
C SER A 39 -19.87 8.73 -2.96
N GLU A 40 -18.57 8.97 -3.18
CA GLU A 40 -17.55 9.07 -2.13
C GLU A 40 -17.39 7.78 -1.30
N ASN A 41 -17.67 6.63 -1.91
CA ASN A 41 -17.46 5.31 -1.31
C ASN A 41 -16.24 4.62 -1.91
N LEU A 42 -15.52 3.87 -1.09
CA LEU A 42 -14.44 3.00 -1.56
C LEU A 42 -15.01 1.81 -2.34
N VAL A 43 -14.46 1.56 -3.52
CA VAL A 43 -14.79 0.42 -4.37
C VAL A 43 -13.50 -0.34 -4.66
N MET A 44 -13.47 -1.61 -4.26
CA MET A 44 -12.35 -2.52 -4.48
C MET A 44 -12.78 -3.61 -5.45
N ARG A 45 -11.97 -3.91 -6.45
CA ARG A 45 -12.27 -4.95 -7.44
C ARG A 45 -11.03 -5.75 -7.80
N ARG A 46 -11.25 -7.02 -8.14
CA ARG A 46 -10.26 -7.91 -8.76
C ARG A 46 -10.81 -8.41 -10.09
N GLY A 47 -10.25 -7.95 -11.20
CA GLY A 47 -10.85 -8.11 -12.51
C GLY A 47 -12.28 -7.56 -12.53
N ASN A 48 -13.26 -8.43 -12.79
CA ASN A 48 -14.68 -8.09 -12.79
C ASN A 48 -15.39 -8.42 -11.46
N GLU A 49 -14.68 -8.87 -10.45
CA GLU A 49 -15.23 -9.21 -9.14
C GLU A 49 -15.22 -7.98 -8.21
N LEU A 50 -16.32 -7.74 -7.49
CA LEU A 50 -16.36 -6.75 -6.42
C LEU A 50 -15.81 -7.39 -5.14
N LEU A 51 -14.90 -6.70 -4.46
CA LEU A 51 -14.31 -7.17 -3.22
C LEU A 51 -14.92 -6.43 -2.04
N GLU A 52 -15.38 -7.19 -1.06
CA GLU A 52 -15.93 -6.69 0.20
C GLU A 52 -15.33 -7.52 1.34
N PHE A 53 -15.10 -6.86 2.49
CA PHE A 53 -14.71 -7.55 3.71
C PHE A 53 -15.99 -7.98 4.44
N GLU A 54 -16.05 -9.25 4.84
CA GLU A 54 -17.11 -9.71 5.74
C GLU A 54 -16.90 -9.20 7.17
N ASP A 55 -17.93 -9.27 8.00
CA ASP A 55 -17.86 -8.83 9.40
C ASP A 55 -16.76 -9.58 10.17
N ASN A 56 -15.84 -8.82 10.78
CA ASN A 56 -14.65 -9.33 11.50
C ASN A 56 -13.57 -10.00 10.62
N ILE A 57 -13.74 -10.03 9.30
CA ILE A 57 -12.68 -10.45 8.37
C ILE A 57 -11.94 -9.21 7.89
N HIS A 58 -10.65 -9.15 8.19
CA HIS A 58 -9.80 -8.02 7.84
C HIS A 58 -8.85 -8.32 6.68
N MET A 59 -8.93 -9.51 6.06
CA MET A 59 -8.02 -9.91 5.01
C MET A 59 -8.72 -10.67 3.90
N LEU A 60 -8.33 -10.39 2.65
CA LEU A 60 -8.76 -11.11 1.46
C LEU A 60 -7.54 -11.75 0.80
N PHE A 61 -7.65 -13.02 0.44
CA PHE A 61 -6.55 -13.80 -0.11
C PHE A 61 -6.82 -14.22 -1.55
N PHE A 62 -5.84 -13.95 -2.40
CA PHE A 62 -5.80 -14.40 -3.78
C PHE A 62 -4.42 -15.00 -4.07
N PRO A 63 -4.29 -15.86 -5.09
CA PRO A 63 -3.01 -16.49 -5.44
C PRO A 63 -1.86 -15.50 -5.62
N GLU A 64 -2.14 -14.31 -6.15
CA GLU A 64 -1.15 -13.29 -6.47
C GLU A 64 -1.00 -12.18 -5.41
N ILE A 65 -1.99 -12.01 -4.52
CA ILE A 65 -2.09 -10.85 -3.65
C ILE A 65 -2.90 -11.12 -2.38
N THR A 66 -2.44 -10.56 -1.27
CA THR A 66 -3.22 -10.40 -0.04
C THR A 66 -3.65 -8.94 0.09
N ILE A 67 -4.90 -8.70 0.45
CA ILE A 67 -5.44 -7.36 0.75
C ILE A 67 -5.89 -7.34 2.21
N GLU A 68 -5.22 -6.57 3.05
CA GLU A 68 -5.55 -6.39 4.46
C GLU A 68 -6.19 -5.02 4.68
N ARG A 69 -7.23 -4.97 5.51
CA ARG A 69 -7.72 -3.76 6.16
C ARG A 69 -7.15 -3.73 7.57
N ASN A 70 -6.41 -2.68 7.92
CA ASN A 70 -5.79 -2.60 9.23
C ASN A 70 -6.87 -2.65 10.34
N PRO A 71 -6.75 -3.58 11.32
CA PRO A 71 -7.78 -3.81 12.32
C PRO A 71 -7.84 -2.70 13.40
N ILE A 72 -6.78 -1.90 13.54
CA ILE A 72 -6.71 -0.77 14.46
C ILE A 72 -7.22 0.50 13.78
N ASP A 73 -6.77 0.74 12.55
CA ASP A 73 -7.18 1.87 11.72
C ASP A 73 -7.79 1.39 10.40
N SER A 74 -9.12 1.24 10.38
CA SER A 74 -9.86 0.75 9.22
C SER A 74 -9.73 1.62 7.96
N THR A 75 -9.15 2.83 8.05
CA THR A 75 -8.87 3.70 6.92
C THR A 75 -7.65 3.25 6.12
N ILE A 76 -6.85 2.33 6.66
CA ILE A 76 -5.62 1.83 6.03
C ILE A 76 -5.89 0.47 5.38
N LEU A 77 -5.59 0.38 4.09
CA LEU A 77 -5.49 -0.88 3.35
C LEU A 77 -4.04 -1.18 3.03
N ILE A 78 -3.65 -2.45 3.13
CA ILE A 78 -2.32 -2.95 2.79
C ILE A 78 -2.48 -4.04 1.73
N LEU A 79 -1.88 -3.81 0.57
CA LEU A 79 -1.89 -4.74 -0.56
C LEU A 79 -0.51 -5.34 -0.69
N SER A 80 -0.40 -6.65 -0.52
CA SER A 80 0.86 -7.37 -0.51
C SER A 80 0.88 -8.40 -1.62
N TRP A 81 1.66 -8.14 -2.68
CA TRP A 81 1.89 -9.13 -3.72
C TRP A 81 2.99 -10.10 -3.31
N THR A 82 2.82 -11.37 -3.68
CA THR A 82 3.78 -12.44 -3.38
C THR A 82 5.17 -12.23 -4.01
N ILE A 83 5.27 -11.32 -4.98
CA ILE A 83 6.53 -10.91 -5.62
C ILE A 83 7.36 -9.93 -4.77
N GLY A 84 6.94 -9.60 -3.54
CA GLY A 84 7.68 -8.68 -2.66
C GLY A 84 7.43 -7.20 -3.00
N VAL A 85 6.19 -6.88 -3.36
CA VAL A 85 5.70 -5.50 -3.54
C VAL A 85 4.56 -5.28 -2.55
N THR A 86 4.62 -4.19 -1.80
CA THR A 86 3.57 -3.81 -0.85
C THR A 86 3.09 -2.39 -1.17
N VAL A 87 1.78 -2.18 -1.17
CA VAL A 87 1.16 -0.87 -1.33
C VAL A 87 0.24 -0.61 -0.16
N GLN A 88 0.52 0.46 0.57
CA GLN A 88 -0.37 0.95 1.61
C GLN A 88 -1.23 2.08 1.02
N ILE A 89 -2.54 1.99 1.24
CA ILE A 89 -3.51 3.02 0.83
C ILE A 89 -4.19 3.51 2.10
N LYS A 90 -4.02 4.78 2.42
CA LYS A 90 -4.76 5.45 3.47
C LYS A 90 -5.89 6.27 2.88
N LEU A 91 -7.10 6.00 3.35
CA LEU A 91 -8.29 6.77 3.04
C LEU A 91 -8.27 8.05 3.86
N VAL A 92 -8.46 9.19 3.20
CA VAL A 92 -8.46 10.50 3.85
C VAL A 92 -9.72 11.25 3.49
N GLU A 93 -10.47 11.65 4.51
CA GLU A 93 -11.64 12.52 4.34
C GLU A 93 -11.18 13.98 4.33
N MET A 94 -11.41 14.65 3.22
CA MET A 94 -11.30 16.09 3.09
C MET A 94 -12.64 16.74 3.40
N VAL A 95 -12.59 17.91 4.02
CA VAL A 95 -13.69 18.81 4.34
C VAL A 95 -13.59 20.08 3.48
N SER A 96 -12.39 20.54 3.14
CA SER A 96 -12.15 21.78 2.36
C SER A 96 -11.17 21.53 1.19
N PRO A 97 -11.34 22.20 0.03
CA PRO A 97 -12.37 23.18 -0.33
C PRO A 97 -13.74 22.55 -0.64
N SER A 98 -13.82 21.22 -0.67
CA SER A 98 -15.05 20.46 -0.85
C SER A 98 -14.88 19.10 -0.19
N ALA A 99 -15.97 18.58 0.36
CA ALA A 99 -15.96 17.27 0.99
C ALA A 99 -15.62 16.19 -0.04
N ALA A 100 -14.56 15.42 0.22
CA ALA A 100 -14.07 14.40 -0.71
C ALA A 100 -13.28 13.33 0.04
N LEU A 101 -13.54 12.06 -0.27
CA LEU A 101 -12.68 10.95 0.12
C LEU A 101 -11.54 10.82 -0.89
N VAL A 102 -10.30 10.82 -0.44
CA VAL A 102 -9.10 10.72 -1.28
C VAL A 102 -8.17 9.63 -0.79
N LEU A 103 -7.23 9.23 -1.65
CA LEU A 103 -6.27 8.17 -1.36
C LEU A 103 -4.87 8.75 -1.17
N ASN A 104 -4.23 8.46 -0.05
CA ASN A 104 -2.78 8.56 0.06
C ASN A 104 -2.19 7.17 -0.23
N VAL A 105 -1.22 7.08 -1.13
CA VAL A 105 -0.68 5.81 -1.62
C VAL A 105 0.82 5.78 -1.38
N ALA A 106 1.27 4.79 -0.61
CA ALA A 106 2.67 4.48 -0.38
C ALA A 106 3.00 3.13 -1.01
N ALA A 107 4.14 3.03 -1.67
CA ALA A 107 4.62 1.78 -2.23
C ALA A 107 5.98 1.41 -1.65
N SER A 108 6.15 0.13 -1.39
CA SER A 108 7.41 -0.49 -1.04
C SER A 108 7.69 -1.65 -1.98
N VAL A 109 8.97 -1.81 -2.33
CA VAL A 109 9.46 -2.93 -3.11
C VAL A 109 10.69 -3.49 -2.42
N THR A 110 10.83 -4.82 -2.46
CA THR A 110 12.05 -5.47 -1.97
C THR A 110 13.27 -5.12 -2.83
N ASP A 111 14.47 -5.35 -2.29
CA ASP A 111 15.73 -5.17 -3.01
C ASP A 111 15.87 -5.98 -4.31
N ALA A 112 15.04 -6.99 -4.51
CA ALA A 112 14.94 -7.71 -5.79
C ALA A 112 14.59 -6.78 -6.97
N PHE A 113 13.98 -5.62 -6.70
CA PHE A 113 13.62 -4.60 -7.68
C PHE A 113 14.63 -3.45 -7.79
N ARG A 114 15.75 -3.49 -7.07
CA ARG A 114 16.80 -2.45 -7.14
C ARG A 114 17.29 -2.27 -8.58
N GLY A 115 17.19 -1.04 -9.10
CA GLY A 115 17.53 -0.71 -10.50
C GLY A 115 16.59 -1.32 -11.55
N ARG A 116 15.41 -1.81 -11.14
CA ARG A 116 14.43 -2.49 -12.01
C ARG A 116 13.04 -1.85 -11.98
N THR A 117 12.88 -0.72 -11.28
CA THR A 117 11.65 0.07 -11.32
C THR A 117 11.75 1.15 -12.39
N TYR A 118 10.60 1.57 -12.92
CA TYR A 118 10.49 2.67 -13.86
C TYR A 118 9.11 3.31 -13.67
N GLY A 119 9.04 4.64 -13.73
CA GLY A 119 7.79 5.38 -13.56
C GLY A 119 7.99 6.65 -12.75
N LEU A 120 6.88 7.13 -12.16
CA LEU A 120 6.86 8.34 -11.34
C LEU A 120 7.69 8.23 -10.04
N LEU A 121 8.04 7.01 -9.61
CA LEU A 121 8.84 6.75 -8.40
C LEU A 121 10.32 6.42 -8.70
N GLY A 122 10.78 6.63 -9.93
CA GLY A 122 12.19 6.46 -10.29
C GLY A 122 12.65 5.00 -10.44
N THR A 123 13.96 4.78 -10.37
CA THR A 123 14.58 3.48 -10.71
C THR A 123 15.01 2.63 -9.53
N TYR A 124 14.89 3.16 -8.31
CA TYR A 124 15.28 2.49 -7.07
C TYR A 124 16.72 1.95 -7.15
N ASP A 125 17.66 2.71 -7.71
CA ASP A 125 19.08 2.34 -7.83
C ASP A 125 19.97 3.02 -6.78
N GLY A 126 19.41 3.98 -6.02
CA GLY A 126 20.11 4.76 -5.00
C GLY A 126 20.76 6.03 -5.54
N GLU A 127 20.53 6.40 -6.80
CA GLU A 127 21.06 7.61 -7.44
C GLU A 127 19.93 8.63 -7.73
N PRO A 128 19.69 9.60 -6.83
CA PRO A 128 18.56 10.52 -6.96
C PRO A 128 18.65 11.44 -8.18
N THR A 129 19.83 11.63 -8.78
CA THR A 129 20.00 12.52 -9.93
C THR A 129 19.37 11.97 -11.21
N ASN A 130 19.01 10.69 -11.25
CA ASN A 130 18.40 10.05 -12.41
C ASN A 130 16.91 9.68 -12.25
N ASP A 131 16.31 9.96 -11.08
CA ASP A 131 14.95 9.50 -10.76
C ASP A 131 13.87 10.20 -11.59
N LEU A 132 14.10 11.45 -12.01
CA LEU A 132 13.20 12.19 -12.92
C LEU A 132 13.43 11.80 -14.39
N ARG A 133 13.48 10.50 -14.66
CA ARG A 133 13.62 9.94 -16.00
C ARG A 133 12.26 9.80 -16.67
N ALA A 134 12.06 10.56 -17.74
CA ALA A 134 10.86 10.52 -18.58
C ALA A 134 10.75 9.18 -19.33
N GLN A 135 9.56 8.86 -19.83
CA GLN A 135 9.29 7.60 -20.54
C GLN A 135 10.15 7.43 -21.81
N ASN A 136 10.54 8.54 -22.45
CA ASN A 136 11.45 8.55 -23.61
C ASN A 136 12.93 8.36 -23.22
N GLY A 137 13.24 8.25 -21.92
CA GLY A 137 14.58 8.04 -21.37
C GLY A 137 15.35 9.30 -21.02
N ILE A 138 14.85 10.50 -21.33
CA ILE A 138 15.47 11.78 -20.97
C ILE A 138 15.33 12.02 -19.47
N VAL A 139 16.41 12.48 -18.82
CA VAL A 139 16.42 12.82 -17.40
C VAL A 139 16.21 14.33 -17.24
N VAL A 140 15.19 14.72 -16.49
CA VAL A 140 14.93 16.11 -16.10
C VAL A 140 15.77 16.45 -14.86
N ASN A 141 16.33 17.65 -14.81
CA ASN A 141 17.12 18.08 -13.66
C ASN A 141 16.26 18.17 -12.39
N SER A 142 16.76 17.71 -11.24
CA SER A 142 16.04 17.76 -9.96
C SER A 142 15.74 19.18 -9.47
N ASN A 143 16.49 20.18 -9.94
CA ASN A 143 16.30 21.60 -9.63
C ASN A 143 15.48 22.33 -10.69
N ALA A 144 14.92 21.62 -11.68
CA ALA A 144 14.03 22.21 -12.67
C ALA A 144 12.77 22.77 -12.00
N LEU A 145 12.10 23.69 -12.69
CA LEU A 145 10.84 24.25 -12.20
C LEU A 145 9.77 23.15 -12.10
N ALA A 146 8.84 23.28 -11.15
CA ALA A 146 7.76 22.29 -10.96
C ALA A 146 6.95 22.05 -12.24
N GLU A 147 6.69 23.10 -13.04
CA GLU A 147 6.04 22.98 -14.34
C GLU A 147 6.86 22.16 -15.34
N GLU A 148 8.18 22.34 -15.34
CA GLU A 148 9.08 21.59 -16.21
C GLU A 148 9.11 20.11 -15.83
N ILE A 149 9.23 19.80 -14.54
CA ILE A 149 9.15 18.44 -14.01
C ILE A 149 7.81 17.81 -14.37
N HIS A 150 6.71 18.55 -14.20
CA HIS A 150 5.38 18.05 -14.54
C HIS A 150 5.26 17.73 -16.03
N ARG A 151 5.63 18.65 -16.93
CA ARG A 151 5.43 18.49 -18.38
C ARG A 151 6.42 17.54 -19.04
N GLN A 152 7.69 17.61 -18.65
CA GLN A 152 8.77 16.85 -19.31
C GLN A 152 9.02 15.48 -18.67
N PHE A 153 8.60 15.26 -17.41
CA PHE A 153 8.72 13.98 -16.73
C PHE A 153 7.34 13.39 -16.37
N GLY A 154 6.55 14.06 -15.53
CA GLY A 154 5.33 13.48 -14.96
C GLY A 154 4.29 13.08 -16.01
N VAL A 155 3.94 13.99 -16.92
CA VAL A 155 2.96 13.76 -17.99
C VAL A 155 3.41 12.66 -18.96
N THR A 156 4.72 12.43 -19.11
CA THR A 156 5.23 11.37 -20.00
C THR A 156 4.90 9.96 -19.51
N TRP A 157 4.54 9.82 -18.22
CA TRP A 157 4.10 8.56 -17.64
C TRP A 157 2.58 8.37 -17.65
N ALA A 158 1.84 9.25 -18.33
CA ALA A 158 0.41 9.05 -18.55
C ALA A 158 0.17 7.74 -19.33
N ILE A 159 -0.83 6.96 -18.89
CA ILE A 159 -1.17 5.68 -19.50
C ILE A 159 -2.03 5.87 -20.74
N HIS A 160 -1.97 4.91 -21.66
CA HIS A 160 -2.93 4.83 -22.77
C HIS A 160 -4.24 4.18 -22.32
N THR A 161 -5.35 4.56 -22.95
CA THR A 161 -6.71 4.14 -22.57
C THR A 161 -6.92 2.63 -22.63
N ASP A 162 -6.29 1.97 -23.60
CA ASP A 162 -6.30 0.52 -23.82
C ASP A 162 -5.44 -0.26 -22.81
N THR A 163 -4.55 0.42 -22.09
CA THR A 163 -3.69 -0.16 -21.05
C THR A 163 -4.22 0.06 -19.63
N SER A 164 -5.38 0.70 -19.48
CA SER A 164 -5.95 0.98 -18.16
C SER A 164 -6.30 -0.30 -17.40
N LEU A 165 -5.90 -0.34 -16.13
CA LEU A 165 -6.22 -1.41 -15.18
C LEU A 165 -7.45 -1.10 -14.33
N PHE A 166 -8.07 0.07 -14.53
CA PHE A 166 -9.20 0.52 -13.73
C PHE A 166 -10.52 -0.05 -14.22
N TYR A 167 -11.39 -0.39 -13.27
CA TYR A 167 -12.82 -0.45 -13.52
C TYR A 167 -13.42 0.97 -13.62
N TYR A 168 -14.41 1.12 -14.50
CA TYR A 168 -15.11 2.38 -14.75
C TYR A 168 -16.60 2.23 -14.45
N GLU A 169 -17.16 3.15 -13.68
CA GLU A 169 -18.60 3.22 -13.45
C GLU A 169 -19.34 3.64 -14.74
N SER A 170 -20.66 3.48 -14.76
CA SER A 170 -21.48 3.90 -15.89
C SER A 170 -21.22 5.37 -16.26
N GLY A 171 -20.89 5.61 -17.53
CA GLY A 171 -20.55 6.94 -18.04
C GLY A 171 -19.14 7.43 -17.70
N GLN A 172 -18.25 6.55 -17.21
CA GLN A 172 -16.81 6.79 -17.12
C GLN A 172 -16.04 5.89 -18.08
N SER A 173 -14.83 6.29 -18.44
CA SER A 173 -13.88 5.51 -19.23
C SER A 173 -12.47 6.04 -18.99
N ALA A 174 -11.45 5.31 -19.45
CA ALA A 174 -10.08 5.83 -19.44
C ALA A 174 -9.97 7.14 -20.22
N GLU A 175 -10.62 7.20 -21.39
CA GLU A 175 -10.68 8.39 -22.24
C GLU A 175 -11.36 9.58 -21.54
N PHE A 176 -12.41 9.34 -20.75
CA PHE A 176 -13.06 10.39 -19.96
C PHE A 176 -12.06 11.09 -19.03
N PHE A 177 -11.29 10.31 -18.25
CA PHE A 177 -10.31 10.87 -17.32
C PHE A 177 -9.09 11.47 -18.03
N GLU A 178 -8.63 10.86 -19.13
CA GLU A 178 -7.55 11.42 -19.95
C GLU A 178 -7.93 12.81 -20.47
N ASN A 179 -9.13 12.96 -21.03
CA ASN A 179 -9.62 14.24 -21.52
C ASN A 179 -9.75 15.28 -20.41
N GLN A 180 -10.21 14.87 -19.23
CA GLN A 180 -10.32 15.75 -18.07
C GLN A 180 -8.94 16.26 -17.63
N ASN A 181 -7.94 15.37 -17.56
CA ASN A 181 -6.58 15.70 -17.15
C ASN A 181 -5.82 16.50 -18.21
N ARG A 182 -6.07 16.28 -19.50
CA ARG A 182 -5.46 17.04 -20.61
C ARG A 182 -5.85 18.51 -20.61
N LEU A 183 -7.08 18.81 -20.20
CA LEU A 183 -7.60 20.18 -20.12
C LEU A 183 -7.21 20.88 -18.82
N PHE A 184 -6.80 20.11 -17.80
CA PHE A 184 -6.43 20.63 -16.51
C PHE A 184 -5.00 21.15 -16.50
N VAL A 185 -4.80 22.33 -15.92
CA VAL A 185 -3.47 22.93 -15.71
C VAL A 185 -3.26 23.11 -14.20
N PRO A 186 -2.35 22.34 -13.58
CA PRO A 186 -2.05 22.52 -12.16
C PRO A 186 -1.48 23.91 -11.86
N SER A 187 -1.68 24.37 -10.62
CA SER A 187 -0.92 25.50 -10.10
C SER A 187 0.53 25.07 -9.82
N PHE A 188 1.49 25.69 -10.49
CA PHE A 188 2.93 25.49 -10.25
C PHE A 188 3.55 26.56 -9.34
N THR A 189 2.75 27.52 -8.90
CA THR A 189 3.18 28.55 -7.94
C THR A 189 2.88 28.09 -6.54
N GLU A 190 3.88 28.13 -5.66
CA GLU A 190 3.64 27.89 -4.24
C GLU A 190 2.66 28.95 -3.69
N PRO A 191 1.63 28.53 -2.94
CA PRO A 191 0.68 29.46 -2.33
C PRO A 191 1.40 30.41 -1.38
N ILE A 192 1.16 31.72 -1.55
CA ILE A 192 1.69 32.75 -0.66
C ILE A 192 0.79 32.83 0.57
N ASN A 193 1.33 32.45 1.74
CA ASN A 193 0.65 32.56 3.02
C ASN A 193 1.00 33.88 3.72
N THR A 194 0.05 34.47 4.44
CA THR A 194 0.34 35.54 5.40
C THR A 194 1.23 35.02 6.53
N ALA A 195 1.93 35.90 7.25
CA ALA A 195 2.80 35.49 8.37
C ALA A 195 2.03 34.69 9.45
N VAL A 196 0.77 35.05 9.70
CA VAL A 196 -0.07 34.36 10.68
C VAL A 196 -0.47 32.96 10.17
N GLU A 197 -0.83 32.85 8.89
CA GLU A 197 -1.14 31.55 8.27
C GLU A 197 0.10 30.66 8.24
N ASP A 198 1.27 31.17 7.88
CA ASP A 198 2.52 30.41 7.88
C ASP A 198 2.83 29.83 9.26
N GLU A 199 2.69 30.63 10.33
CA GLU A 199 2.88 30.14 11.70
C GLU A 199 1.87 29.04 12.07
N SER A 200 0.61 29.20 11.66
CA SER A 200 -0.44 28.19 11.85
C SER A 200 -0.11 26.88 11.14
N ILE A 201 0.25 26.96 9.86
CA ILE A 201 0.59 25.81 9.01
C ILE A 201 1.82 25.09 9.56
N ARG A 202 2.87 25.82 9.94
CA ARG A 202 4.08 25.24 10.54
C ARG A 202 3.76 24.46 11.81
N ARG A 203 2.86 24.97 12.64
CA ARG A 203 2.42 24.28 13.87
C ARG A 203 1.72 22.97 13.55
N THR A 204 0.74 22.97 12.64
CA THR A 204 0.05 21.75 12.17
C THR A 204 1.07 20.75 11.62
N CYS A 205 1.98 21.21 10.75
CA CYS A 205 2.94 20.34 10.09
C CYS A 205 4.20 20.01 10.90
N LYS A 206 4.21 20.32 12.21
CA LYS A 206 5.32 20.04 13.13
C LYS A 206 6.67 20.58 12.61
N ILE A 207 6.65 21.79 12.06
CA ILE A 207 7.82 22.53 11.53
C ILE A 207 8.23 23.60 12.55
N ALA A 208 9.51 23.64 12.90
CA ALA A 208 10.03 24.71 13.77
C ALA A 208 9.93 26.09 13.09
N SER A 209 9.64 27.13 13.89
CA SER A 209 9.37 28.48 13.39
C SER A 209 10.56 29.11 12.66
N ASP A 210 11.78 28.75 13.02
CA ASP A 210 13.05 29.21 12.43
C ASP A 210 13.61 28.27 11.35
N SER A 211 12.91 27.17 11.04
CA SER A 211 13.36 26.17 10.08
C SER A 211 13.19 26.64 8.63
N ALA A 212 14.28 26.60 7.85
CA ALA A 212 14.25 26.83 6.43
C ALA A 212 13.57 25.68 5.67
N SER A 213 12.85 25.98 4.59
CA SER A 213 12.14 24.97 3.78
C SER A 213 13.06 23.88 3.21
N SER A 214 14.34 24.21 3.00
CA SER A 214 15.37 23.27 2.56
C SER A 214 15.68 22.17 3.59
N SER A 215 15.45 22.42 4.89
CA SER A 215 15.68 21.43 5.95
C SER A 215 14.48 20.55 6.27
N TRP A 216 13.31 20.84 5.67
CA TRP A 216 12.12 20.03 5.94
C TRP A 216 12.32 18.61 5.42
N ASN A 217 11.65 17.63 6.02
CA ASN A 217 11.56 16.29 5.46
C ASN A 217 10.40 16.20 4.44
N ALA A 218 10.21 15.04 3.81
CA ALA A 218 9.12 14.85 2.84
C ALA A 218 7.73 15.04 3.47
N ALA A 219 7.50 14.49 4.67
CA ALA A 219 6.23 14.60 5.38
C ALA A 219 5.84 16.06 5.69
N GLN A 220 6.81 16.85 6.17
CA GLN A 220 6.64 18.27 6.46
C GLN A 220 6.32 19.08 5.20
N ARG A 221 7.05 18.84 4.09
CA ARG A 221 6.79 19.51 2.81
C ARG A 221 5.39 19.21 2.28
N THR A 222 5.00 17.94 2.28
CA THR A 222 3.66 17.51 1.82
C THR A 222 2.57 18.15 2.66
N CYS A 223 2.66 18.07 3.99
CA CYS A 223 1.68 18.70 4.88
C CYS A 223 1.58 20.21 4.67
N TYR A 224 2.72 20.91 4.58
CA TYR A 224 2.71 22.36 4.41
C TYR A 224 2.03 22.76 3.12
N TYR A 225 2.33 22.06 2.01
CA TYR A 225 1.69 22.29 0.73
C TYR A 225 0.19 22.02 0.78
N ASP A 226 -0.21 20.85 1.28
CA ASP A 226 -1.61 20.44 1.37
C ASP A 226 -2.41 21.44 2.21
N MET A 227 -1.94 21.81 3.39
CA MET A 227 -2.59 22.81 4.25
C MET A 227 -2.69 24.19 3.57
N SER A 228 -1.65 24.59 2.84
CA SER A 228 -1.62 25.91 2.18
C SER A 228 -2.65 26.01 1.05
N ILE A 229 -2.93 24.90 0.37
CA ILE A 229 -3.87 24.86 -0.75
C ILE A 229 -5.30 24.55 -0.29
N THR A 230 -5.49 23.53 0.54
CA THR A 230 -6.83 23.03 0.87
C THR A 230 -7.45 23.77 2.04
N ARG A 231 -6.61 24.38 2.90
CA ARG A 231 -7.00 24.94 4.20
C ARG A 231 -7.66 23.90 5.11
N ASP A 232 -7.36 22.63 4.88
CA ASP A 232 -7.91 21.50 5.60
C ASP A 232 -6.85 20.90 6.54
N GLU A 233 -6.99 21.20 7.82
CA GLU A 233 -6.05 20.76 8.86
C GLU A 233 -6.04 19.24 9.01
N THR A 234 -7.19 18.59 8.89
CA THR A 234 -7.32 17.14 9.04
C THR A 234 -6.63 16.43 7.89
N PHE A 235 -6.88 16.91 6.67
CA PHE A 235 -6.22 16.40 5.47
C PHE A 235 -4.70 16.57 5.56
N ALA A 236 -4.23 17.78 5.89
CA ALA A 236 -2.81 18.07 5.98
C ALA A 236 -2.09 17.26 7.07
N GLN A 237 -2.69 17.13 8.26
CA GLN A 237 -2.14 16.29 9.33
C GLN A 237 -2.10 14.81 8.92
N THR A 238 -3.13 14.34 8.20
CA THR A 238 -3.14 12.96 7.70
C THR A 238 -2.03 12.72 6.66
N SER A 239 -1.79 13.69 5.78
CA SER A 239 -0.66 13.68 4.85
C SER A 239 0.69 13.70 5.58
N PHE A 240 0.81 14.48 6.66
CA PHE A 240 2.00 14.44 7.54
C PHE A 240 2.20 13.05 8.10
N ASP A 241 1.19 12.49 8.77
CA ASP A 241 1.31 11.22 9.48
C ASP A 241 1.61 10.07 8.52
N ALA A 242 1.01 10.06 7.32
CA ALA A 242 1.33 9.09 6.28
C ALA A 242 2.79 9.22 5.79
N GLY A 243 3.26 10.45 5.55
CA GLY A 243 4.65 10.69 5.17
C GLY A 243 5.65 10.30 6.28
N ASP A 244 5.33 10.59 7.53
CA ASP A 244 6.15 10.29 8.70
C ASP A 244 6.21 8.78 8.95
N GLU A 245 5.08 8.09 8.82
CA GLU A 245 5.00 6.64 8.88
C GLU A 245 5.94 6.01 7.83
N ILE A 246 5.87 6.42 6.56
CA ILE A 246 6.77 5.95 5.50
C ILE A 246 8.24 6.20 5.84
N LEU A 247 8.57 7.38 6.38
CA LEU A 247 9.93 7.70 6.81
C LEU A 247 10.39 6.80 7.96
N SER A 248 9.49 6.48 8.89
CA SER A 248 9.76 5.63 10.05
C SER A 248 9.97 4.16 9.69
N ILE A 249 9.27 3.65 8.67
CA ILE A 249 9.38 2.27 8.18
C ILE A 249 10.40 2.13 7.05
N LYS A 250 11.02 3.21 6.57
CA LYS A 250 11.96 3.17 5.43
C LYS A 250 13.07 2.12 5.63
N ALA A 251 13.60 1.97 6.83
CA ALA A 251 14.62 0.96 7.10
C ALA A 251 14.03 -0.46 7.02
N ASP A 252 12.86 -0.67 7.61
CA ASP A 252 12.13 -1.94 7.62
C ASP A 252 11.72 -2.38 6.20
N LEU A 253 11.41 -1.42 5.34
CA LEU A 253 10.99 -1.67 3.95
C LEU A 253 12.15 -2.00 3.00
N ILE A 254 13.32 -1.38 3.19
CA ILE A 254 14.48 -1.64 2.33
C ILE A 254 15.05 -3.03 2.65
N ASN A 255 15.09 -3.39 3.95
CA ASN A 255 15.82 -4.55 4.45
C ASN A 255 14.99 -5.42 5.43
N PRO A 256 13.74 -5.81 5.10
CA PRO A 256 12.93 -6.60 6.03
C PRO A 256 13.58 -7.96 6.28
N PRO A 257 13.42 -8.55 7.47
CA PRO A 257 13.64 -9.98 7.62
C PRO A 257 12.80 -10.75 6.58
N LEU A 258 13.39 -11.76 5.97
CA LEU A 258 12.81 -12.57 4.91
C LEU A 258 12.38 -13.91 5.48
N PHE A 259 11.08 -14.18 5.45
CA PHE A 259 10.51 -15.48 5.79
C PHE A 259 10.87 -16.55 4.77
N ASN A 260 10.78 -17.82 5.18
CA ASN A 260 11.04 -18.96 4.30
C ASN A 260 10.12 -18.92 3.05
N ILE A 261 10.72 -19.02 1.86
CA ILE A 261 10.01 -18.92 0.55
C ILE A 261 8.87 -19.93 0.39
N GLU A 262 8.95 -21.09 1.07
CA GLU A 262 7.96 -22.16 0.95
C GLU A 262 6.72 -21.96 1.86
N LEU A 263 6.68 -20.91 2.69
CA LEU A 263 5.55 -20.68 3.56
C LEU A 263 4.31 -20.28 2.75
N PRO A 264 3.19 -21.01 2.87
CA PRO A 264 1.97 -20.65 2.17
C PRO A 264 1.40 -19.35 2.74
N VAL A 265 0.62 -18.62 1.93
CA VAL A 265 -0.21 -17.49 2.37
C VAL A 265 -1.64 -17.93 2.75
N SER A 266 -2.08 -19.08 2.23
CA SER A 266 -3.35 -19.71 2.59
C SER A 266 -3.26 -21.23 2.49
N MET A 267 -4.08 -21.92 3.28
CA MET A 267 -4.13 -23.37 3.35
C MET A 267 -5.57 -23.84 3.56
N LYS A 268 -6.00 -24.83 2.76
CA LYS A 268 -7.24 -25.55 3.03
C LYS A 268 -6.94 -26.75 3.93
N ALA A 269 -7.81 -27.01 4.89
CA ALA A 269 -7.70 -28.15 5.79
C ALA A 269 -9.07 -28.73 6.12
N LYS A 270 -9.10 -29.95 6.66
CA LYS A 270 -10.32 -30.56 7.20
C LYS A 270 -10.39 -30.38 8.71
N HIS A 271 -11.60 -30.25 9.25
CA HIS A 271 -11.81 -30.23 10.69
C HIS A 271 -11.13 -31.45 11.37
N GLY A 272 -10.32 -31.19 12.39
CA GLY A 272 -9.54 -32.18 13.12
C GLY A 272 -8.19 -32.53 12.50
N GLU A 273 -7.86 -32.00 11.32
CA GLU A 273 -6.55 -32.19 10.69
C GLU A 273 -5.44 -31.51 11.50
N ARG A 274 -4.32 -32.21 11.70
CA ARG A 274 -3.17 -31.67 12.41
C ARG A 274 -2.21 -30.99 11.44
N ILE A 275 -2.12 -29.66 11.55
CA ILE A 275 -1.22 -28.82 10.76
C ILE A 275 0.07 -28.59 11.54
N ARG A 276 1.20 -28.76 10.87
CA ARG A 276 2.53 -28.50 11.43
C ARG A 276 3.41 -27.81 10.41
N LEU A 277 3.86 -26.60 10.72
CA LEU A 277 4.66 -25.76 9.83
C LEU A 277 5.94 -25.30 10.53
N THR A 278 7.02 -25.15 9.76
CA THR A 278 8.26 -24.51 10.24
C THR A 278 8.32 -23.10 9.68
N ILE A 279 8.16 -22.10 10.55
CA ILE A 279 8.10 -20.68 10.21
C ILE A 279 9.38 -20.01 10.72
N ASP A 280 10.28 -19.70 9.79
CA ASP A 280 11.56 -19.04 10.09
C ASP A 280 11.73 -17.80 9.21
N ALA A 281 12.63 -16.91 9.64
CA ALA A 281 13.02 -15.71 8.91
C ALA A 281 14.52 -15.40 9.07
N THR A 282 15.11 -14.78 8.06
CA THR A 282 16.54 -14.43 8.01
C THR A 282 16.74 -12.99 7.56
N SER A 283 17.90 -12.38 7.82
CA SER A 283 18.27 -11.06 7.29
C SER A 283 19.59 -11.17 6.55
N ASN A 284 19.71 -10.54 5.39
CA ASN A 284 20.96 -10.42 4.64
C ASN A 284 21.84 -9.25 5.14
N TYR A 285 21.32 -8.40 6.04
CA TYR A 285 22.00 -7.21 6.55
C TYR A 285 22.56 -7.38 7.97
N SER A 286 22.15 -8.42 8.68
CA SER A 286 22.73 -8.79 9.97
C SER A 286 23.04 -10.29 9.98
N THR A 287 24.12 -10.69 10.63
CA THR A 287 24.46 -12.12 10.84
C THR A 287 23.65 -12.76 11.99
N SER A 288 22.48 -12.17 12.30
CA SER A 288 21.31 -12.69 13.01
C SER A 288 21.28 -12.74 14.55
N VAL A 289 20.44 -11.86 15.12
CA VAL A 289 19.43 -12.24 16.13
C VAL A 289 18.07 -11.72 15.63
N ILE A 290 17.38 -12.55 14.83
CA ILE A 290 15.98 -12.35 14.46
C ILE A 290 15.11 -12.90 15.59
N VAL A 291 14.21 -12.08 16.09
CA VAL A 291 13.24 -12.46 17.12
C VAL A 291 11.89 -12.67 16.44
N LEU A 292 11.34 -13.88 16.57
CA LEU A 292 10.00 -14.19 16.10
C LEU A 292 8.98 -13.98 17.24
N SER A 293 7.81 -13.44 16.90
CA SER A 293 6.64 -13.38 17.77
C SER A 293 5.40 -13.81 17.00
N ALA A 294 4.42 -14.39 17.69
CA ALA A 294 3.10 -14.63 17.12
C ALA A 294 2.19 -13.48 17.57
N ASP A 295 1.71 -12.69 16.61
CA ASP A 295 0.79 -11.58 16.87
C ASP A 295 -0.66 -12.09 16.94
N HIS A 296 -0.98 -13.15 16.18
CA HIS A 296 -2.25 -13.87 16.23
C HIS A 296 -2.03 -15.38 16.02
N LEU A 297 -2.80 -16.19 16.74
CA LEU A 297 -2.81 -17.65 16.62
C LEU A 297 -4.27 -18.13 16.62
N PRO A 298 -4.61 -19.13 15.78
CA PRO A 298 -5.92 -19.75 15.86
C PRO A 298 -6.18 -20.36 17.23
N ASN A 299 -7.44 -20.50 17.60
CA ASN A 299 -7.78 -21.08 18.90
C ASN A 299 -7.19 -22.49 19.05
N GLY A 300 -6.48 -22.73 20.16
CA GLY A 300 -5.79 -24.00 20.43
C GLY A 300 -4.48 -24.22 19.66
N ALA A 301 -4.06 -23.28 18.80
CA ALA A 301 -2.77 -23.34 18.13
C ALA A 301 -1.61 -22.97 19.06
N THR A 302 -0.41 -23.43 18.71
CA THR A 302 0.82 -23.06 19.42
C THR A 302 1.91 -22.69 18.41
N PHE A 303 2.74 -21.72 18.77
CA PHE A 303 3.96 -21.41 18.05
C PHE A 303 5.14 -21.40 19.02
N ASN A 304 6.10 -22.29 18.82
CA ASN A 304 7.31 -22.35 19.62
C ASN A 304 8.42 -21.58 18.92
N ILE A 305 8.77 -20.42 19.46
CA ILE A 305 9.79 -19.51 18.89
C ILE A 305 11.20 -20.11 18.86
N GLN A 306 11.51 -21.10 19.72
CA GLN A 306 12.84 -21.73 19.77
C GLN A 306 12.98 -22.79 18.69
N THR A 307 11.95 -23.63 18.52
CA THR A 307 11.93 -24.67 17.48
C THR A 307 11.45 -24.14 16.14
N LYS A 308 10.84 -22.94 16.12
CA LYS A 308 10.23 -22.29 14.96
C LYS A 308 9.06 -23.08 14.36
N VAL A 309 8.42 -23.88 15.20
CA VAL A 309 7.33 -24.78 14.80
C VAL A 309 5.99 -24.21 15.23
N PHE A 310 5.09 -24.06 14.25
CA PHE A 310 3.66 -23.86 14.45
C PHE A 310 2.96 -25.22 14.43
N GLU A 311 2.08 -25.46 15.41
CA GLU A 311 1.21 -26.63 15.46
C GLU A 311 -0.22 -26.23 15.78
N TRP A 312 -1.17 -26.78 15.03
CA TRP A 312 -2.59 -26.55 15.24
C TRP A 312 -3.41 -27.78 14.84
N THR A 313 -4.51 -28.02 15.54
CA THR A 313 -5.55 -28.96 15.13
C THR A 313 -6.70 -28.15 14.60
N ALA A 314 -6.95 -28.26 13.29
CA ALA A 314 -7.85 -27.38 12.55
C ALA A 314 -9.29 -27.43 13.10
N ILE A 315 -9.85 -26.26 13.40
CA ILE A 315 -11.23 -26.06 13.82
C ILE A 315 -12.01 -25.48 12.64
N GLU A 316 -13.25 -25.91 12.46
CA GLU A 316 -14.12 -25.48 11.35
C GLU A 316 -14.25 -23.95 11.31
N GLY A 317 -14.22 -23.39 10.10
CA GLY A 317 -14.30 -21.97 9.83
C GLY A 317 -13.02 -21.40 9.22
N GLU A 318 -12.94 -20.08 9.23
CA GLU A 318 -11.77 -19.33 8.79
C GLU A 318 -11.02 -18.77 10.01
N ASP A 319 -9.71 -19.02 10.08
CA ASP A 319 -8.82 -18.44 11.09
C ASP A 319 -7.41 -18.28 10.49
N TYR A 320 -6.48 -17.62 11.18
CA TYR A 320 -5.15 -17.37 10.64
C TYR A 320 -4.05 -17.41 11.72
N VAL A 321 -2.81 -17.57 11.28
CA VAL A 321 -1.63 -17.30 12.12
C VAL A 321 -0.86 -16.11 11.54
N ARG A 322 -0.48 -15.17 12.42
CA ARG A 322 0.32 -13.99 12.07
C ARG A 322 1.62 -14.04 12.85
N ILE A 323 2.74 -14.28 12.17
CA ILE A 323 4.08 -14.29 12.76
C ILE A 323 4.82 -13.03 12.35
N ARG A 324 5.37 -12.30 13.33
CA ARG A 324 6.25 -11.16 13.12
C ARG A 324 7.70 -11.58 13.33
N ALA A 325 8.58 -11.19 12.43
CA ALA A 325 10.01 -11.30 12.56
C ALA A 325 10.61 -9.90 12.78
N LYS A 326 11.50 -9.79 13.77
CA LYS A 326 12.16 -8.54 14.13
C LYS A 326 13.66 -8.70 14.20
N ASP A 327 14.40 -7.94 13.39
CA ASP A 327 15.83 -7.74 13.55
C ASP A 327 16.08 -6.88 14.78
N SER A 328 16.72 -7.45 15.80
CA SER A 328 17.03 -6.75 17.05
C SER A 328 18.22 -5.79 16.97
N THR A 329 19.06 -5.91 15.94
CA THR A 329 20.24 -5.05 15.75
C THR A 329 19.84 -3.72 15.13
N TYR A 330 18.98 -3.77 14.11
CA TYR A 330 18.55 -2.61 13.36
C TYR A 330 17.09 -2.23 13.60
N ASN A 331 16.40 -2.95 14.49
CA ASN A 331 14.98 -2.75 14.84
C ASN A 331 14.02 -2.92 13.64
N LEU A 332 14.42 -3.70 12.63
CA LEU A 332 13.66 -3.92 11.39
C LEU A 332 12.58 -4.97 11.58
N THR A 333 11.40 -4.79 10.99
CA THR A 333 10.29 -5.74 11.14
C THR A 333 9.71 -6.21 9.81
N SER A 334 9.18 -7.43 9.83
CA SER A 334 8.40 -8.03 8.73
C SER A 334 7.37 -8.98 9.34
N THR A 335 6.24 -9.19 8.67
CA THR A 335 5.18 -10.10 9.12
C THR A 335 4.85 -11.10 8.03
N HIS A 336 4.57 -12.35 8.42
CA HIS A 336 4.05 -13.39 7.54
C HIS A 336 2.76 -13.95 8.11
N GLU A 337 1.77 -14.14 7.26
CA GLU A 337 0.44 -14.60 7.64
C GLU A 337 0.03 -15.81 6.82
N ILE A 338 -0.56 -16.79 7.51
CA ILE A 338 -1.07 -18.01 6.89
C ILE A 338 -2.52 -18.16 7.31
N VAL A 339 -3.42 -18.14 6.33
CA VAL A 339 -4.86 -18.26 6.58
C VAL A 339 -5.33 -19.67 6.32
N PHE A 340 -6.18 -20.16 7.21
CA PHE A 340 -6.72 -21.49 7.19
C PHE A 340 -8.20 -21.45 6.85
N GLN A 341 -8.56 -22.14 5.77
CA GLN A 341 -9.94 -22.40 5.36
C GLN A 341 -10.27 -23.84 5.73
N VAL A 342 -11.01 -24.03 6.83
CA VAL A 342 -11.25 -25.35 7.40
C VAL A 342 -12.67 -25.81 7.15
N GLU A 343 -12.81 -26.82 6.28
CA GLU A 343 -14.10 -27.42 5.93
C GLU A 343 -14.38 -28.64 6.83
N LEU A 344 -15.66 -28.99 6.99
CA LEU A 344 -16.05 -30.23 7.67
C LEU A 344 -15.46 -31.45 6.96
N ALA A 345 -15.01 -32.43 7.75
CA ALA A 345 -14.59 -33.70 7.19
C ALA A 345 -15.81 -34.43 6.58
N ASP A 346 -15.74 -34.80 5.29
CA ASP A 346 -16.77 -35.64 4.66
C ASP A 346 -17.02 -36.92 5.49
N GLU A 347 -18.20 -37.02 6.11
CA GLU A 347 -18.63 -38.21 6.85
C GLU A 347 -18.83 -39.47 5.97
N SER A 348 -18.63 -39.36 4.65
CA SER A 348 -18.90 -40.45 3.70
C SER A 348 -17.87 -41.59 3.71
N SER A 349 -16.71 -41.44 4.36
CA SER A 349 -15.66 -42.48 4.39
C SER A 349 -15.63 -43.34 5.66
N ALA A 350 -16.28 -42.91 6.75
CA ALA A 350 -16.24 -43.63 8.03
C ALA A 350 -17.24 -44.81 8.13
N ILE A 351 -18.29 -44.85 7.28
CA ILE A 351 -19.33 -45.88 7.38
C ILE A 351 -18.96 -47.18 6.61
N ARG A 352 -17.90 -47.19 5.79
CA ARG A 352 -17.49 -48.41 5.06
C ARG A 352 -16.56 -49.36 5.82
N SER A 353 -16.05 -49.01 7.00
CA SER A 353 -15.16 -49.88 7.79
C SER A 353 -15.84 -50.64 8.93
N GLU A 354 -17.15 -50.46 9.16
CA GLU A 354 -17.91 -51.20 10.19
C GLU A 354 -18.88 -52.26 9.62
N ILE A 355 -18.83 -52.56 8.31
CA ILE A 355 -19.63 -53.64 7.71
C ILE A 355 -18.76 -54.58 6.85
N GLN A 356 -17.63 -55.07 7.39
CA GLN A 356 -16.93 -56.21 6.79
C GLN A 356 -16.47 -57.24 7.81
#